data_AF-A0A0B2RL36-F1
#
_entry.id   AF-A0A0B2RL36-F1
#
_cell.length_a   1.000
_cell.length_b   1.000
_cell.length_c   1.000
_cell.angle_alpha   90.00
_cell.angle_beta   90.00
_cell.angle_gamma   90.00
#
_symmetry.space_group_name_H-M   'P 1'
#
loop_
_entity.id
_entity.type
_entity.pdbx_description
1 polymer ?
#
loop_
_entity_poly.entity_id
_entity_poly.type
_entity_poly.pdbx_seq_one_letter_code
_entity_poly.pdbx_strand_id
1 'polypeptide(L)'
;MLRKIYKAERERGDTASSILCYMNEMNVSEEKARKKIQDMINKAWKKINGHCSTQVASMKPFLNQAINAARMAHTLYQNEDAWFWYPG
;
A
#
# COMPACT_ATOMS: atom_id res chain seq x y z
N MET A 1 2.48 -11.84 -15.34
CA MET A 1 1.20 -11.25 -14.96
C MET A 1 0.67 -10.31 -16.04
N LEU A 2 1.37 -9.23 -16.41
CA LEU A 2 0.94 -8.26 -17.46
C LEU A 2 0.60 -8.89 -18.82
N ARG A 3 1.33 -9.92 -19.27
CA ARG A 3 1.07 -10.59 -20.56
C ARG A 3 -0.29 -11.31 -20.63
N LYS A 4 -0.80 -11.79 -19.47
CA LYS A 4 -2.08 -12.51 -19.40
C LYS A 4 -3.26 -11.52 -19.41
N ILE A 5 -3.11 -10.39 -18.73
CA ILE A 5 -4.12 -9.33 -18.66
C ILE A 5 -4.28 -8.66 -20.03
N TYR A 6 -3.18 -8.24 -20.66
CA TYR A 6 -3.20 -7.65 -22.00
C TYR A 6 -3.89 -8.53 -23.04
N LYS A 7 -3.62 -9.84 -23.02
CA LYS A 7 -4.23 -10.78 -23.96
C LYS A 7 -5.73 -10.96 -23.70
N ALA A 8 -6.13 -11.05 -22.43
CA ALA A 8 -7.54 -11.18 -22.03
C ALA A 8 -8.36 -9.90 -22.34
N GLU A 9 -7.80 -8.70 -22.10
CA GLU A 9 -8.44 -7.42 -22.43
C GLU A 9 -8.66 -7.29 -23.95
N ARG A 10 -7.65 -7.66 -24.75
CA ARG A 10 -7.71 -7.61 -26.22
C ARG A 10 -8.71 -8.62 -26.79
N GLU A 11 -8.80 -9.82 -26.24
CA GLU A 11 -9.76 -10.85 -26.68
C GLU A 11 -11.21 -10.49 -26.29
N ARG A 12 -11.42 -9.75 -25.19
CA ARG A 12 -12.76 -9.31 -24.74
C ARG A 12 -13.27 -8.02 -25.39
N GLY A 13 -12.40 -7.24 -26.03
CA GLY A 13 -12.77 -5.92 -26.59
C GLY A 13 -12.97 -4.84 -25.51
N ASP A 14 -12.39 -5.04 -24.32
CA ASP A 14 -12.38 -4.04 -23.25
C ASP A 14 -11.54 -2.80 -23.65
N THR A 15 -11.76 -1.66 -22.97
CA THR A 15 -11.03 -0.39 -23.17
C THR A 15 -9.55 -0.62 -23.46
N ALA A 16 -9.00 0.11 -24.44
CA ALA A 16 -7.63 -0.07 -24.92
C ALA A 16 -6.62 -0.19 -23.77
N SER A 17 -5.95 -1.35 -23.68
CA SER A 17 -4.94 -1.61 -22.66
C SER A 17 -3.88 -0.50 -22.69
N SER A 18 -3.38 -0.08 -21.53
CA SER A 18 -2.34 0.96 -21.43
C SER A 18 -1.15 0.73 -22.36
N ILE A 19 -0.81 -0.53 -22.64
CA ILE A 19 0.23 -0.93 -23.61
C ILE A 19 -0.15 -0.49 -25.03
N LEU A 20 -1.38 -0.77 -25.46
CA LEU A 20 -1.87 -0.42 -26.79
C LEU A 20 -1.99 1.10 -26.95
N CYS A 21 -2.47 1.80 -25.93
CA CYS A 21 -2.54 3.26 -25.92
C CYS A 21 -1.15 3.86 -26.10
N TYR A 22 -0.17 3.39 -25.32
CA TYR A 22 1.21 3.86 -25.41
C TYR A 22 1.88 3.48 -26.75
N MET A 23 1.58 2.30 -27.31
CA MET A 23 2.06 1.91 -28.63
C MET A 23 1.56 2.87 -29.71
N ASN A 24 0.27 3.21 -29.69
CA ASN A 24 -0.34 4.08 -30.70
C ASN A 24 0.13 5.53 -30.55
N GLU A 25 0.19 6.05 -29.33
CA GLU A 25 0.60 7.43 -29.06
C GLU A 25 2.07 7.68 -29.40
N MET A 26 2.95 6.71 -29.10
CA MET A 26 4.39 6.87 -29.28
C MET A 26 4.92 6.16 -30.53
N ASN A 27 4.03 5.49 -31.29
CA ASN A 27 4.34 4.67 -32.45
C ASN A 27 5.51 3.69 -32.21
N VAL A 28 5.44 2.93 -31.11
CA VAL A 28 6.49 2.01 -30.67
C VAL A 28 6.04 0.55 -30.67
N SER A 29 7.01 -0.37 -30.66
CA SER A 29 6.71 -1.80 -30.51
C SER A 29 6.11 -2.14 -29.15
N GLU A 30 5.32 -3.22 -29.11
CA GLU A 30 4.69 -3.74 -27.88
C GLU A 30 5.72 -3.98 -26.77
N GLU A 31 6.90 -4.49 -27.13
CA GLU A 31 7.97 -4.74 -26.17
C GLU A 31 8.48 -3.45 -25.51
N LYS A 32 8.67 -2.38 -26.29
CA LYS A 32 9.07 -1.07 -25.77
C LYS A 32 7.98 -0.45 -24.90
N ALA A 33 6.73 -0.51 -25.35
CA ALA A 33 5.58 0.00 -24.59
C ALA A 33 5.44 -0.73 -23.24
N ARG A 34 5.55 -2.06 -23.25
CA ARG A 34 5.45 -2.89 -22.07
C ARG A 34 6.58 -2.62 -21.07
N LYS A 35 7.82 -2.49 -21.56
CA LYS A 35 8.97 -2.13 -20.72
C LYS A 35 8.76 -0.77 -20.05
N LYS A 36 8.27 0.22 -20.80
CA LYS A 36 7.98 1.56 -20.25
C LYS A 36 6.93 1.51 -19.15
N ILE A 37 5.82 0.81 -19.38
CA ILE A 37 4.74 0.71 -18.40
C ILE A 37 5.22 -0.02 -17.14
N GLN A 38 6.02 -1.08 -17.29
CA GLN A 38 6.63 -1.77 -16.17
C GLN A 38 7.56 -0.86 -15.36
N ASP A 39 8.36 -0.02 -16.03
CA ASP A 39 9.20 0.97 -15.35
C ASP A 39 8.38 2.02 -14.61
N MET A 40 7.25 2.46 -15.17
CA MET A 40 6.33 3.39 -14.51
C MET A 40 5.72 2.78 -13.25
N ILE A 41 5.25 1.53 -13.32
CA ILE A 41 4.73 0.79 -12.16
C ILE A 41 5.81 0.66 -11.08
N ASN A 42 7.02 0.25 -11.46
CA ASN A 42 8.13 0.10 -10.52
C ASN A 42 8.49 1.43 -9.83
N LYS A 43 8.49 2.54 -10.58
CA LYS A 43 8.73 3.88 -10.03
C LYS A 43 7.63 4.29 -9.05
N ALA A 44 6.37 4.07 -9.40
CA ALA A 44 5.24 4.36 -8.52
C ALA A 44 5.33 3.52 -7.22
N TRP A 45 5.67 2.24 -7.35
CA TRP A 45 5.83 1.35 -6.20
C TRP A 45 6.97 1.78 -5.28
N LYS A 46 8.11 2.19 -5.83
CA LYS A 46 9.22 2.77 -5.04
C LYS A 46 8.82 4.04 -4.30
N LYS A 47 8.00 4.91 -4.92
CA LYS A 47 7.49 6.11 -4.24
C LYS A 47 6.59 5.75 -3.07
N ILE A 48 5.63 4.84 -3.26
CA ILE A 48 4.73 4.37 -2.19
C ILE A 48 5.53 3.81 -1.02
N ASN A 49 6.49 2.92 -1.28
CA ASN A 49 7.31 2.34 -0.21
C ASN A 49 8.24 3.36 0.43
N GLY A 50 8.77 4.30 -0.34
CA GLY A 50 9.59 5.40 0.16
C GLY A 50 8.83 6.35 1.09
N HIS A 51 7.58 6.67 0.75
CA HIS A 51 6.68 7.45 1.62
C HIS A 51 6.21 6.65 2.84
N CYS A 52 5.97 5.35 2.71
CA CYS A 52 5.61 4.49 3.82
C CYS A 52 6.75 4.42 4.85
N SER A 53 7.99 4.25 4.39
CA SER A 53 9.18 4.22 5.25
C SER A 53 9.42 5.53 6.01
N THR A 54 9.09 6.69 5.42
CA THR A 54 9.21 7.99 6.13
C THR A 54 8.03 8.25 7.07
N GLN A 55 6.84 7.74 6.77
CA GLN A 55 5.66 7.88 7.63
C GLN A 55 5.73 7.00 8.90
N VAL A 56 6.33 5.81 8.84
CA VAL A 56 6.52 4.96 10.03
C VAL A 56 7.33 5.69 11.13
N ALA A 57 8.32 6.49 10.75
CA ALA A 57 9.06 7.31 11.71
C ALA A 57 8.19 8.42 12.34
N SER A 58 7.28 9.02 11.57
CA SER A 58 6.34 10.05 12.04
C SER A 58 5.18 9.50 12.90
N MET A 59 4.89 8.19 12.80
CA MET A 59 3.84 7.52 13.58
C MET A 59 4.32 6.99 14.94
N LYS A 60 5.60 7.16 15.28
CA LYS A 60 6.16 6.72 16.57
C LYS A 60 5.36 7.21 17.80
N PRO A 61 4.89 8.47 17.88
CA PRO A 61 4.07 8.92 19.01
C PRO A 61 2.76 8.14 19.13
N PHE A 62 2.10 7.87 18.00
CA PHE A 62 0.84 7.12 17.95
C PHE A 62 1.03 5.65 18.37
N LEU A 63 2.10 5.01 17.87
CA LEU A 63 2.45 3.64 18.23
C LEU A 63 2.75 3.52 19.74
N ASN A 64 3.50 4.48 20.30
CA ASN A 64 3.77 4.51 21.74
C ASN A 64 2.50 4.66 22.56
N GLN A 65 1.55 5.50 22.12
CA GLN A 65 0.29 5.68 22.81
C GLN A 65 -0.58 4.42 22.77
N ALA A 66 -0.64 3.73 21.64
CA ALA A 66 -1.34 2.45 21.51
C ALA A 66 -0.72 1.36 22.42
N ILE A 67 0.61 1.27 22.47
CA ILE A 67 1.33 0.34 23.35
C ILE A 67 1.06 0.66 24.83
N ASN A 68 1.09 1.94 25.21
CA ASN A 68 0.82 2.36 26.59
C ASN A 68 -0.63 2.06 26.99
N ALA A 69 -1.60 2.29 26.11
CA ALA A 69 -3.00 1.95 26.35
C ALA A 69 -3.20 0.44 26.54
N ALA A 70 -2.55 -0.39 25.70
CA ALA A 70 -2.60 -1.84 25.84
C ALA A 70 -1.97 -2.32 27.17
N ARG A 71 -0.86 -1.71 27.59
CA ARG A 71 -0.24 -1.98 28.91
C ARG A 71 -1.16 -1.59 30.05
N MET A 72 -1.77 -0.41 30.02
CA MET A 72 -2.72 0.00 31.06
C MET A 72 -3.89 -0.95 31.14
N ALA A 73 -4.52 -1.30 30.00
CA ALA A 73 -5.60 -2.27 29.96
C ALA A 73 -5.14 -3.61 30.55
N HIS A 74 -3.98 -4.11 30.15
CA HIS A 74 -3.43 -5.36 30.68
C HIS A 74 -3.21 -5.32 32.20
N THR A 75 -2.63 -4.24 32.73
CA THR A 75 -2.44 -4.05 34.17
C THR A 75 -3.77 -3.93 34.92
N LEU A 76 -4.77 -3.27 34.33
CA LEU A 76 -6.11 -3.16 34.90
C LEU A 76 -6.83 -4.51 34.94
N TYR A 77 -6.70 -5.33 33.91
CA TYR A 77 -7.30 -6.67 33.87
C TYR A 77 -6.53 -7.70 34.72
N GLN A 78 -5.22 -7.52 34.94
CA GLN A 78 -4.43 -8.38 35.82
C GLN A 78 -4.64 -8.05 37.31
N ASN A 79 -5.02 -6.81 37.62
CA ASN A 79 -5.31 -6.38 38.97
C ASN A 79 -6.83 -6.26 39.13
N GLU A 80 -7.49 -7.37 39.45
CA GLU A 80 -8.96 -7.45 39.61
C GLU A 80 -9.53 -6.42 40.62
N ASP A 81 -8.70 -5.86 41.50
CA ASP A 81 -9.10 -4.91 42.56
C ASP A 81 -8.70 -3.43 42.32
N ALA A 82 -8.01 -3.10 41.23
CA ALA A 82 -7.42 -1.76 41.08
C ALA A 82 -8.44 -0.62 40.80
N TRP A 83 -9.68 -0.95 40.44
CA TRP A 83 -10.72 0.05 40.14
C TRP A 83 -11.59 0.42 41.36
N PHE A 84 -11.57 -0.37 42.44
CA PHE A 84 -12.55 -0.22 43.53
C PHE A 84 -12.08 0.61 44.74
N TRP A 85 -10.90 1.23 44.72
CA TRP A 85 -10.37 2.02 45.85
C TRP A 85 -10.14 3.51 45.54
N TYR A 86 -11.17 4.21 45.08
CA TYR A 86 -11.28 5.65 45.33
C TYR A 86 -12.37 5.85 46.40
N PRO A 87 -12.03 6.11 47.67
CA PRO A 87 -13.00 6.59 48.63
C PRO A 87 -13.25 8.07 48.31
N GLY A 88 -14.48 8.39 47.90
CA GLY A 88 -15.06 9.71 48.13
C GLY A 88 -15.31 9.93 49.61
#